data_AF-A0AA96VI10-F1
#
_entry.id   AF-A0AA96VI10-F1
#
_cell.length_a   1.000
_cell.length_b   1.000
_cell.length_c   1.000
_cell.angle_alpha   90.00
_cell.angle_beta   90.00
_cell.angle_gamma   90.00
#
_symmetry.space_group_name_H-M   'P 1'
#
loop_
_entity.id
_entity.type
_entity.pdbx_description
1 polymer ?
#
loop_
_entity_poly.entity_id
_entity_poly.type
_entity_poly.pdbx_seq_one_letter_code
_entity_poly.pdbx_strand_id
1 'polypeptide(L)'
;MKSFWMNLAVADLEKAGQFYEAVGFSVATFGDIKSATLPEGGNLILMQEGTFTQRVPFQLATSGNEVLISLNVASREEVDSLIERVEANGG
;
A
#
# COMPACT_ATOMS: atom_id res chain seq x y z
N MET A 1 -1.87 -19.89 12.74
CA MET A 1 -2.04 -18.84 11.71
C MET A 1 -0.90 -18.99 10.70
N LYS A 2 -1.14 -18.72 9.41
CA LYS A 2 -0.16 -18.98 8.33
C LYS A 2 0.40 -17.72 7.67
N SER A 3 -0.41 -16.67 7.59
CA SER A 3 -0.03 -15.39 6.96
C SER A 3 -0.87 -14.26 7.54
N PHE A 4 -0.39 -13.04 7.34
CA PHE A 4 -1.04 -11.79 7.72
C PHE A 4 -0.82 -10.78 6.59
N TRP A 5 -1.84 -9.96 6.32
CA TRP A 5 -1.79 -8.87 5.35
C TRP A 5 -2.74 -7.77 5.81
N MET A 6 -2.58 -6.59 5.22
CA MET A 6 -3.44 -5.45 5.49
C MET A 6 -4.19 -5.03 4.24
N ASN A 7 -5.42 -4.55 4.41
CA ASN A 7 -6.24 -4.05 3.32
C ASN A 7 -6.34 -2.53 3.47
N LEU A 8 -6.09 -1.79 2.39
CA LEU A 8 -6.17 -0.33 2.36
C LEU A 8 -7.15 0.11 1.28
N ALA A 9 -8.00 1.08 1.63
CA ALA A 9 -8.82 1.79 0.67
C ALA A 9 -7.98 2.84 -0.06
N VAL A 10 -8.15 2.96 -1.37
CA VAL A 10 -7.49 3.96 -2.21
C VAL A 10 -8.50 4.64 -3.14
N ALA A 11 -8.33 5.94 -3.37
CA ALA A 11 -9.22 6.71 -4.25
C ALA A 11 -9.16 6.23 -5.72
N ASP A 12 -7.94 5.93 -6.18
CA ASP A 12 -7.65 5.44 -7.54
C ASP A 12 -6.74 4.22 -7.45
N LEU A 13 -7.29 3.05 -7.82
CA LEU A 13 -6.59 1.77 -7.71
C LEU A 13 -5.40 1.67 -8.67
N GLU A 14 -5.48 2.29 -9.84
CA GLU A 14 -4.41 2.22 -10.83
C GLU A 14 -3.23 3.10 -10.42
N LYS A 15 -3.50 4.34 -10.00
CA LYS A 15 -2.46 5.23 -9.49
C LYS A 15 -1.79 4.69 -8.24
N ALA A 16 -2.55 4.11 -7.32
CA ALA A 16 -1.98 3.47 -6.14
C ALA A 16 -1.06 2.30 -6.52
N GLY A 17 -1.47 1.47 -7.48
CA GLY A 17 -0.62 0.41 -8.02
C GLY A 17 0.71 0.95 -8.56
N GLN A 18 0.65 1.97 -9.41
CA GLN A 18 1.83 2.61 -10.00
C GLN A 18 2.77 3.20 -8.92
N PHE A 19 2.20 3.85 -7.89
CA PHE A 19 2.96 4.38 -6.77
C PHE A 19 3.74 3.28 -6.03
N TYR A 20 3.05 2.21 -5.59
CA TYR A 20 3.72 1.13 -4.86
C TYR A 20 4.76 0.41 -5.71
N GLU A 21 4.52 0.24 -7.01
CA GLU A 21 5.51 -0.32 -7.95
C GLU A 21 6.78 0.55 -8.02
N ALA A 22 6.61 1.87 -8.18
CA ALA A 22 7.73 2.81 -8.23
C ALA A 22 8.54 2.89 -6.92
N VAL A 23 7.87 2.70 -5.77
CA VAL A 23 8.50 2.68 -4.44
C VAL A 23 9.21 1.35 -4.16
N GLY A 24 9.03 0.33 -5.00
CA GLY A 24 9.79 -0.93 -4.96
C GLY A 24 8.99 -2.16 -4.51
N PHE A 25 7.66 -2.08 -4.47
CA PHE A 25 6.81 -3.24 -4.27
C PHE A 25 6.59 -3.96 -5.60
N SER A 26 6.43 -5.27 -5.55
CA SER A 26 5.84 -6.01 -6.67
C SER A 26 4.33 -5.84 -6.63
N VAL A 27 3.71 -5.44 -7.75
CA VAL A 27 2.27 -5.21 -7.83
C VAL A 27 1.62 -6.22 -8.78
N ALA A 28 0.59 -6.91 -8.27
CA ALA A 28 -0.22 -7.84 -9.05
C ALA A 28 -1.70 -7.42 -9.02
N THR A 29 -2.40 -7.57 -10.14
CA THR A 29 -3.82 -7.20 -10.26
C THR A 29 -4.70 -8.44 -10.23
N PHE A 30 -5.78 -8.39 -9.43
CA PHE A 30 -6.76 -9.48 -9.31
C PHE A 30 -8.18 -8.92 -9.35
N GLY A 31 -8.73 -8.73 -10.56
CA GLY A 31 -10.06 -8.13 -10.70
C GLY A 31 -10.11 -6.70 -10.17
N ASP A 32 -10.87 -6.50 -9.08
CA ASP A 32 -11.12 -5.19 -8.46
C ASP A 32 -10.13 -4.84 -7.33
N ILE A 33 -9.07 -5.64 -7.15
CA ILE A 33 -8.01 -5.39 -6.16
C ILE A 33 -6.62 -5.43 -6.79
N LYS A 34 -5.67 -4.76 -6.13
CA LYS A 34 -4.23 -4.92 -6.40
C LYS A 34 -3.51 -5.37 -5.15
N SER A 35 -2.54 -6.25 -5.32
CA SER A 35 -1.68 -6.77 -4.26
C SER A 35 -0.30 -6.14 -4.41
N ALA A 36 0.11 -5.31 -3.44
CA ALA A 36 1.45 -4.75 -3.36
C ALA A 36 2.26 -5.55 -2.33
N THR A 37 3.35 -6.15 -2.77
CA THR A 37 4.15 -7.10 -1.98
C THR A 37 5.61 -6.67 -1.92
N LEU A 38 6.20 -6.65 -0.73
CA LEU A 38 7.63 -6.46 -0.58
C LEU A 38 8.39 -7.75 -0.90
N PRO A 39 9.61 -7.67 -1.45
CA PRO A 39 10.41 -8.85 -1.81
C PRO A 39 10.61 -9.85 -0.66
N GLU A 40 10.76 -9.36 0.57
CA GLU A 40 11.07 -10.17 1.76
C GLU A 40 9.90 -10.28 2.75
N GLY A 41 8.68 -9.98 2.30
CA GLY A 41 7.44 -10.19 3.06
C GLY A 41 6.74 -8.90 3.49
N GLY A 42 5.46 -9.04 3.85
CA GLY A 42 4.54 -7.91 4.00
C GLY A 42 3.74 -7.71 2.71
N ASN A 43 2.42 -7.68 2.86
CA ASN A 43 1.49 -7.57 1.74
C ASN A 43 0.38 -6.58 2.07
N LEU A 44 0.13 -5.68 1.12
CA LEU A 44 -0.97 -4.74 1.14
C LEU A 44 -1.93 -5.10 0.02
N ILE A 45 -3.20 -5.27 0.37
CA ILE A 45 -4.28 -5.39 -0.61
C ILE A 45 -4.95 -4.04 -0.75
N LEU A 46 -4.84 -3.47 -1.93
CA LEU A 46 -5.39 -2.18 -2.29
C LEU A 46 -6.75 -2.40 -2.94
N MET A 47 -7.75 -1.63 -2.51
CA MET A 47 -9.11 -1.67 -3.04
C MET A 47 -9.61 -0.25 -3.28
N GLN A 48 -10.37 -0.04 -4.35
CA GLN A 48 -11.05 1.25 -4.51
C GLN A 48 -12.03 1.48 -3.36
N GLU A 49 -12.16 2.72 -2.88
CA GLU A 49 -12.99 3.05 -1.69
C GLU A 49 -14.41 2.46 -1.72
N GLY A 50 -15.06 2.50 -2.89
CA GLY A 50 -16.39 1.90 -3.07
C GLY A 50 -16.41 0.39 -2.87
N THR A 51 -15.38 -0.33 -3.30
CA THR A 51 -15.22 -1.77 -3.05
C THR A 51 -14.88 -2.04 -1.59
N PHE A 52 -13.98 -1.24 -1.00
CA PHE A 52 -13.55 -1.42 0.38
C PHE A 52 -14.74 -1.29 1.35
N THR A 53 -15.53 -0.22 1.19
CA THR A 53 -16.70 0.06 2.05
C THR A 53 -17.80 -1.00 1.97
N GLN A 54 -17.91 -1.73 0.86
CA GLN A 54 -18.82 -2.88 0.76
C GLN A 54 -18.34 -4.11 1.55
N ARG A 55 -17.04 -4.20 1.88
CA ARG A 55 -16.42 -5.34 2.55
C ARG A 55 -16.23 -5.14 4.06
N VAL A 56 -16.47 -3.94 4.58
CA VAL A 56 -16.33 -3.62 6.00
C VAL A 56 -17.66 -3.10 6.58
N PRO A 57 -17.97 -3.37 7.86
CA PRO A 57 -19.21 -2.91 8.49
C PRO A 57 -19.15 -1.46 8.98
N PHE A 58 -18.07 -0.72 8.70
CA PHE A 58 -17.83 0.63 9.19
C PHE A 58 -17.58 1.61 8.04
N GLN A 59 -17.76 2.91 8.32
CA GLN A 59 -17.49 3.97 7.37
C GLN A 59 -15.99 4.11 7.12
N LEU A 60 -15.64 4.53 5.91
CA LEU A 60 -14.26 4.88 5.58
C LEU A 60 -13.82 6.09 6.42
N ALA A 61 -12.68 5.98 7.09
CA ALA A 61 -12.10 7.09 7.81
C ALA A 61 -11.58 8.15 6.82
N THR A 62 -12.10 9.37 6.91
CA THR A 62 -11.68 10.51 6.09
C THR A 62 -10.70 11.44 6.82
N SER A 63 -10.41 11.15 8.09
CA SER A 63 -9.44 11.87 8.92
C SER A 63 -8.95 10.97 10.06
N GLY A 64 -7.77 11.26 10.62
CA GLY A 64 -7.15 10.48 11.69
C GLY A 64 -6.00 9.58 11.22
N ASN A 65 -5.34 8.92 12.17
CA ASN A 65 -4.17 8.07 11.94
C ASN A 65 -4.39 6.69 12.55
N GLU A 66 -5.21 5.86 11.89
CA GLU A 66 -5.55 4.51 12.40
C GLU A 66 -4.36 3.55 12.34
N VAL A 67 -3.49 3.70 11.34
CA VAL A 67 -2.32 2.85 11.15
C VAL A 67 -1.09 3.66 10.76
N LEU A 68 0.07 3.23 11.26
CA LEU A 68 1.40 3.64 10.81
C LEU A 68 2.15 2.38 10.37
N ILE A 69 2.63 2.36 9.12
CA ILE A 69 3.33 1.21 8.53
C ILE A 69 4.82 1.49 8.52
N SER A 70 5.58 0.70 9.28
CA SER A 70 7.04 0.78 9.30
C SER A 70 7.65 -0.10 8.22
N LEU A 71 8.53 0.47 7.40
CA LEU A 71 9.34 -0.25 6.42
C LEU A 71 10.77 -0.34 6.95
N ASN A 72 11.32 -1.56 6.98
CA ASN A 72 12.71 -1.78 7.35
C ASN A 72 13.60 -1.78 6.10
N VAL A 73 14.73 -1.09 6.16
CA VAL A 73 15.75 -1.03 5.11
C VAL A 73 17.13 -1.21 5.74
N ALA A 74 18.13 -1.59 4.95
CA ALA A 74 19.40 -2.06 5.48
C ALA A 74 20.33 -0.94 5.96
N SER A 75 20.15 0.29 5.47
CA SER A 75 21.02 1.41 5.81
C SER A 75 20.32 2.76 5.75
N ARG A 76 21.00 3.82 6.19
CA ARG A 76 20.50 5.20 6.11
C ARG A 76 20.39 5.67 4.66
N GLU A 77 21.34 5.30 3.82
CA GLU A 77 21.38 5.66 2.41
C GLU A 77 20.21 5.03 1.64
N GLU A 78 19.76 3.83 2.04
CA GLU A 78 18.55 3.22 1.50
C GLU A 78 17.28 3.94 1.97
N VAL A 79 17.27 4.52 3.18
CA VAL A 79 16.18 5.40 3.63
C VAL A 79 16.11 6.62 2.72
N ASP A 80 17.24 7.28 2.47
CA ASP A 80 17.28 8.48 1.62
C ASP A 80 16.81 8.16 0.19
N SER A 81 17.29 7.05 -0.39
CA SER A 81 16.87 6.59 -1.72
C SER A 81 15.39 6.19 -1.79
N LEU A 82 14.83 5.70 -0.68
CA LEU A 82 13.40 5.41 -0.59
C LEU A 82 12.58 6.71 -0.54
N ILE A 83 13.02 7.70 0.23
CA ILE A 83 12.39 9.02 0.32
C ILE A 83 12.37 9.69 -1.06
N GLU A 84 13.49 9.71 -1.78
CA GLU A 84 13.55 10.29 -3.14
C GLU A 84 12.55 9.64 -4.11
N ARG A 85 12.41 8.30 -4.05
CA ARG A 85 11.42 7.59 -4.87
C ARG A 85 9.98 7.93 -4.47
N VAL A 86 9.69 8.05 -3.18
CA VAL A 86 8.36 8.43 -2.69
C VAL A 86 8.00 9.84 -3.16
N GLU A 87 8.88 10.81 -2.96
CA GLU A 87 8.66 12.21 -3.35
C GLU A 87 8.48 12.36 -4.87
N ALA A 88 9.32 11.66 -5.66
CA ALA A 88 9.21 11.67 -7.12
C ALA A 88 7.89 11.08 -7.66
N ASN A 89 7.17 10.30 -6.85
CA ASN A 89 5.92 9.65 -7.22
C ASN A 89 4.70 10.22 -6.47
N GLY A 90 4.85 11.39 -5.82
CA GLY A 90 3.73 12.16 -5.24
C GLY A 90 3.26 11.69 -3.86
N GLY A 91 4.11 10.96 -3.13
CA GLY A 91 3.91 10.66 -1.71
C GLY A 91 4.40 11.75 -0.78
#